data_AF-Q7X4R1-F1
#
_entry.id   AF-Q7X4R1-F1
#
_cell.length_a   1.000
_cell.length_b   1.000
_cell.length_c   1.000
_cell.angle_alpha   90.00
_cell.angle_beta   90.00
_cell.angle_gamma   90.00
#
_symmetry.space_group_name_H-M   'P 1'
#
loop_
_entity.id
_entity.type
_entity.pdbx_description
1 polymer ?
#
loop_
_entity_poly.entity_id
_entity_poly.type
_entity_poly.pdbx_seq_one_letter_code
_entity_poly.pdbx_strand_id
1 'polypeptide(L)'
;MPLPSPAKESKMATAEKLLKSLKLVTAELHDLRQQVARRTDEPVAIVGMACRLPGGVGSPQDLWRLVSEGREGVSGFPEGRGWDVEGLFDADPGRAGKSYTDRGGFLHGAGLFDAGFFGISPREALAMDPQQWAYWRMCTHPASRRSHSDRARSSSRVSLVSPIRTGLPPAVVSTPMAPR
;
A
#
# COMPACT_ATOMS: atom_id res chain seq x y z
N MET A 1 -79.46 6.75 -11.19
CA MET A 1 -78.01 6.45 -11.15
C MET A 1 -77.24 7.75 -11.25
N PRO A 2 -76.44 8.16 -10.26
CA PRO A 2 -75.61 9.35 -10.38
C PRO A 2 -74.32 9.01 -11.13
N LEU A 3 -74.02 9.77 -12.18
CA LEU A 3 -72.76 9.66 -12.92
C LEU A 3 -71.60 10.17 -12.05
N PRO A 4 -70.43 9.50 -12.03
CA PRO A 4 -69.27 9.98 -11.29
C PRO A 4 -68.82 11.34 -11.86
N SER A 5 -68.48 12.27 -10.97
CA SER A 5 -68.02 13.61 -11.33
C SER A 5 -66.62 13.56 -11.97
N PRO A 6 -66.38 14.22 -13.13
CA PRO A 6 -65.14 14.13 -13.90
C PRO A 6 -63.90 14.63 -13.14
N ALA A 7 -64.10 15.46 -12.10
CA ALA A 7 -63.03 15.97 -11.26
C ALA A 7 -62.39 14.89 -10.35
N LYS A 8 -63.11 13.81 -10.01
CA LYS A 8 -62.56 12.71 -9.22
C LYS A 8 -61.66 11.80 -10.05
N GLU A 9 -62.02 11.56 -11.31
CA GLU A 9 -61.25 10.72 -12.23
C GLU A 9 -59.91 11.34 -12.59
N SER A 10 -59.86 12.67 -12.83
CA SER A 10 -58.61 13.40 -13.07
C SER A 10 -57.64 13.30 -11.90
N LYS A 11 -58.12 13.46 -10.65
CA LYS A 11 -57.28 13.35 -9.45
C LYS A 11 -56.77 11.93 -9.22
N MET A 12 -57.59 10.91 -9.49
CA MET A 12 -57.16 9.51 -9.39
C MET A 12 -56.10 9.15 -10.45
N ALA A 13 -56.26 9.64 -11.69
CA ALA A 13 -55.27 9.44 -12.74
C ALA A 13 -53.91 10.12 -12.43
N THR A 14 -53.91 11.29 -11.78
CA THR A 14 -52.67 11.94 -11.32
C THR A 14 -52.02 11.18 -10.16
N ALA A 15 -52.82 10.71 -9.19
CA ALA A 15 -52.33 9.92 -8.06
C ALA A 15 -51.71 8.59 -8.50
N GLU A 16 -52.30 7.90 -9.49
CA GLU A 16 -51.74 6.67 -10.06
C GLU A 16 -50.42 6.92 -10.79
N LYS A 17 -50.31 8.02 -11.53
CA LYS A 17 -49.04 8.44 -12.15
C LYS A 17 -47.97 8.72 -11.08
N LEU A 18 -48.32 9.45 -10.02
CA LEU A 18 -47.39 9.74 -8.92
C LEU A 18 -46.94 8.45 -8.21
N LEU A 19 -47.87 7.54 -7.91
CA LEU A 19 -47.56 6.24 -7.32
C LEU A 19 -46.68 5.38 -8.24
N LYS A 20 -46.93 5.40 -9.54
CA LYS A 20 -46.11 4.69 -10.53
C LYS A 20 -44.70 5.25 -10.61
N SER A 21 -44.55 6.58 -10.64
CA SER A 21 -43.25 7.25 -10.62
C SER A 21 -42.49 6.98 -9.33
N LEU A 22 -43.17 7.04 -8.18
CA LEU A 22 -42.54 6.76 -6.88
C LEU A 22 -42.05 5.31 -6.82
N LYS A 23 -42.86 4.34 -7.26
CA LYS A 23 -42.47 2.93 -7.33
C LYS A 23 -41.25 2.71 -8.23
N LEU A 24 -41.22 3.37 -9.39
CA LEU A 24 -40.09 3.30 -10.32
C LEU A 24 -38.81 3.83 -9.68
N VAL A 25 -38.86 5.04 -9.10
CA VAL A 25 -37.71 5.66 -8.45
C VAL A 25 -37.23 4.82 -7.25
N THR A 26 -38.14 4.24 -6.47
CA THR A 26 -37.75 3.37 -5.35
C THR A 26 -37.08 2.08 -5.81
N ALA A 27 -37.50 1.50 -6.93
CA ALA A 27 -36.88 0.30 -7.50
C ALA A 27 -35.48 0.63 -8.04
N GLU A 28 -35.33 1.73 -8.75
CA GLU A 28 -34.05 2.19 -9.29
C GLU A 28 -33.04 2.51 -8.18
N LEU A 29 -33.49 3.18 -7.10
CA LEU A 29 -32.66 3.41 -5.92
C LEU A 29 -32.26 2.11 -5.21
N HIS A 30 -33.16 1.12 -5.17
CA HIS A 30 -32.86 -0.18 -4.58
C HIS A 30 -31.78 -0.91 -5.39
N ASP A 31 -31.91 -0.93 -6.72
CA ASP A 31 -30.92 -1.54 -7.62
C ASP A 31 -29.57 -0.84 -7.53
N LEU A 32 -29.54 0.50 -7.53
CA LEU A 32 -28.31 1.27 -7.35
C LEU A 32 -27.64 0.97 -6.01
N ARG A 33 -28.41 0.89 -4.91
CA ARG A 33 -27.88 0.50 -3.60
C ARG A 33 -27.33 -0.92 -3.60
N GLN A 34 -28.02 -1.88 -4.24
CA GLN A 34 -27.50 -3.24 -4.37
C GLN A 34 -26.21 -3.28 -5.20
N GLN A 35 -26.11 -2.50 -6.26
CA GLN A 35 -24.89 -2.42 -7.07
C GLN A 35 -23.71 -1.84 -6.28
N VAL A 36 -23.95 -0.78 -5.51
CA VAL A 36 -22.93 -0.20 -4.61
C VAL A 36 -22.53 -1.21 -3.55
N ALA A 37 -23.49 -1.86 -2.89
CA ALA A 37 -23.23 -2.89 -1.88
C ALA A 37 -22.42 -4.07 -2.45
N ARG A 38 -22.75 -4.55 -3.65
CA ARG A 38 -21.98 -5.62 -4.32
C ARG A 38 -20.55 -5.19 -4.64
N ARG A 39 -20.33 -3.93 -5.00
CA ARG A 39 -18.97 -3.40 -5.25
C ARG A 39 -18.18 -3.20 -3.95
N THR A 40 -18.85 -2.85 -2.85
CA THR A 40 -18.19 -2.67 -1.55
C THR A 40 -17.89 -4.01 -0.87
N ASP A 41 -18.73 -5.02 -1.09
CA ASP A 41 -18.57 -6.37 -0.57
C ASP A 41 -17.80 -7.29 -1.53
N GLU A 42 -17.24 -6.75 -2.61
CA GLU A 42 -16.40 -7.50 -3.54
C GLU A 42 -15.06 -7.85 -2.86
N PRO A 43 -14.74 -9.14 -2.63
CA PRO A 43 -13.51 -9.51 -1.96
C PRO A 43 -12.28 -9.14 -2.81
N VAL A 44 -11.31 -8.43 -2.20
CA VAL A 44 -10.05 -8.09 -2.86
C VAL A 44 -9.06 -9.25 -2.73
N ALA A 45 -8.70 -9.85 -3.87
CA ALA A 45 -7.69 -10.92 -3.90
C ALA A 45 -6.26 -10.35 -3.93
N ILE A 46 -5.41 -10.81 -3.03
CA ILE A 46 -3.97 -10.54 -3.06
C ILE A 46 -3.32 -11.54 -4.03
N VAL A 47 -3.06 -11.12 -5.26
CA VAL A 47 -2.56 -12.00 -6.33
C VAL A 47 -1.02 -12.07 -6.42
N GLY A 48 -0.31 -11.29 -5.62
CA GLY A 48 1.14 -11.24 -5.61
C GLY A 48 1.67 -10.36 -4.48
N MET A 49 2.84 -10.71 -3.97
CA MET A 49 3.54 -9.95 -2.92
C MET A 49 5.03 -9.91 -3.24
N ALA A 50 5.67 -8.79 -2.89
CA ALA A 50 7.12 -8.64 -2.90
C ALA A 50 7.53 -7.85 -1.67
N CYS A 51 8.58 -8.28 -0.97
CA CYS A 51 9.07 -7.62 0.23
C CYS A 51 10.61 -7.55 0.22
N ARG A 52 11.15 -6.44 0.70
CA ARG A 52 12.57 -6.31 1.05
C ARG A 52 12.59 -5.84 2.49
N LEU A 53 13.14 -6.68 3.37
CA LEU A 53 13.14 -6.45 4.81
C LEU A 53 14.54 -6.70 5.39
N PRO A 54 14.85 -6.19 6.59
CA PRO A 54 16.08 -6.48 7.30
C PRO A 54 16.31 -7.98 7.51
N GLY A 55 17.56 -8.39 7.76
CA GLY A 55 17.90 -9.80 7.95
C GLY A 55 18.04 -10.62 6.66
N GLY A 56 18.26 -9.96 5.52
CA GLY A 56 18.50 -10.62 4.23
C GLY A 56 17.24 -11.03 3.46
N VAL A 57 16.06 -10.64 3.95
CA VAL A 57 14.77 -10.99 3.35
C VAL A 57 14.57 -10.23 2.02
N GLY A 58 14.54 -10.96 0.91
CA GLY A 58 14.30 -10.41 -0.43
C GLY A 58 13.01 -10.87 -1.11
N SER A 59 12.29 -11.79 -0.47
CA SER A 59 11.07 -12.38 -0.98
C SER A 59 10.13 -12.78 0.16
N PRO A 60 8.83 -12.95 -0.13
CA PRO A 60 7.89 -13.47 0.86
C PRO A 60 8.28 -14.84 1.42
N GLN A 61 8.98 -15.68 0.62
CA GLN A 61 9.50 -16.97 1.06
C GLN A 61 10.64 -16.81 2.07
N ASP A 62 11.51 -15.82 1.89
CA ASP A 62 12.57 -15.50 2.86
C ASP A 62 11.97 -14.98 4.17
N LEU A 63 10.91 -14.16 4.07
CA LEU A 63 10.18 -13.69 5.24
C LEU A 63 9.59 -14.87 6.02
N TRP A 64 8.94 -15.79 5.32
CA TRP A 64 8.37 -16.98 5.95
C TRP A 64 9.45 -17.81 6.65
N ARG A 65 10.60 -18.03 5.99
CA ARG A 65 11.73 -18.74 6.60
C ARG A 65 12.20 -18.06 7.88
N LEU A 66 12.44 -16.75 7.84
CA LEU A 66 12.87 -15.96 9.00
C LEU A 66 11.89 -16.10 10.18
N VAL A 67 10.58 -15.99 9.92
CA VAL A 67 9.54 -16.13 10.95
C VAL A 67 9.47 -17.58 11.47
N SER A 68 9.50 -18.57 10.58
CA SER A 68 9.41 -19.98 10.94
C SER A 68 10.62 -20.47 11.74
N GLU A 69 11.80 -19.89 11.49
CA GLU A 69 13.05 -20.17 12.20
C GLU A 69 13.21 -19.32 13.48
N GLY A 70 12.27 -18.40 13.75
CA GLY A 70 12.34 -17.49 14.91
C GLY A 70 13.55 -16.54 14.88
N ARG A 71 14.08 -16.23 13.69
CA ARG A 71 15.27 -15.41 13.53
C ARG A 71 14.96 -13.93 13.63
N GLU A 72 15.89 -13.18 14.20
CA GLU A 72 15.81 -11.72 14.27
C GLU A 72 16.59 -11.08 13.12
N GLY A 73 15.98 -10.10 12.43
CA GLY A 73 16.60 -9.36 11.33
C GLY A 73 17.38 -8.11 11.77
N VAL A 74 17.62 -7.97 13.07
CA VAL A 74 18.33 -6.84 13.67
C VAL A 74 19.82 -7.08 13.57
N SER A 75 20.53 -6.11 13.02
CA SER A 75 21.98 -6.10 12.92
C SER A 75 22.56 -4.85 13.59
N GLY A 76 23.88 -4.81 13.74
CA GLY A 76 24.57 -3.55 14.00
C GLY A 76 24.41 -2.56 12.84
N PHE A 77 24.88 -1.33 13.06
CA PHE A 77 24.94 -0.32 12.01
C PHE A 77 25.77 -0.81 10.79
N PRO A 78 25.30 -0.58 9.56
CA PRO A 78 25.99 -1.04 8.37
C PRO A 78 27.27 -0.24 8.11
N GLU A 79 28.39 -0.95 7.97
CA GLU A 79 29.64 -0.40 7.47
C GLU A 79 29.48 -0.01 5.99
N GLY A 80 29.94 1.20 5.62
CA GLY A 80 29.91 1.65 4.21
C GLY A 80 28.76 2.57 3.80
N ARG A 81 28.00 3.14 4.74
CA ARG A 81 27.04 4.25 4.47
C ARG A 81 27.59 5.66 4.74
N GLY A 82 28.87 5.76 5.12
CA GLY A 82 29.50 7.03 5.50
C GLY A 82 28.99 7.58 6.84
N TRP A 83 28.39 6.73 7.69
CA TRP A 83 27.97 7.11 9.04
C TRP A 83 29.15 6.97 9.99
N ASP A 84 29.38 8.00 10.80
CA ASP A 84 30.28 7.95 11.94
C ASP A 84 29.59 7.19 13.08
N VAL A 85 29.73 5.86 13.09
CA VAL A 85 29.06 4.98 14.06
C VAL A 85 29.58 5.21 15.48
N GLU A 86 30.88 5.49 15.64
CA GLU A 86 31.50 5.84 16.92
C GLU A 86 31.01 7.20 17.43
N GLY A 87 30.81 8.15 16.52
CA GLY A 87 30.18 9.43 16.79
C GLY A 87 28.65 9.40 16.85
N LEU A 88 27.96 8.27 16.61
CA LEU A 88 26.51 8.19 16.72
C LEU A 88 26.05 7.51 17.99
N PHE A 89 26.85 6.64 18.60
CA PHE A 89 26.47 5.89 19.79
C PHE A 89 26.85 6.63 21.08
N ASP A 90 25.92 6.71 22.02
CA ASP A 90 26.18 7.15 23.40
C ASP A 90 25.25 6.41 24.36
N ALA A 91 25.79 5.81 25.41
CA ALA A 91 25.00 5.04 26.38
C ALA A 91 24.05 5.92 27.23
N ASP A 92 24.25 7.25 27.23
CA ASP A 92 23.38 8.20 27.92
C ASP A 92 22.16 8.59 27.05
N PRO A 93 20.92 8.18 27.43
CA PRO A 93 19.71 8.49 26.67
C PRO A 93 19.34 9.99 26.63
N GLY A 94 20.03 10.85 27.38
CA GLY A 94 19.78 12.29 27.43
C GLY A 94 20.53 13.13 26.39
N ARG A 95 21.44 12.54 25.61
CA ARG A 95 22.36 13.31 24.75
C ARG A 95 21.76 13.56 23.36
N ALA A 96 21.43 14.83 23.09
CA ALA A 96 20.91 15.24 21.79
C ALA A 96 21.90 14.92 20.66
N GLY A 97 21.41 14.27 19.60
CA GLY A 97 22.21 13.90 18.42
C GLY A 97 22.94 12.56 18.51
N LYS A 98 22.74 11.78 19.57
CA LYS A 98 23.29 10.42 19.73
C LYS A 98 22.16 9.39 19.90
N SER A 99 22.44 8.15 19.51
CA SER A 99 21.59 6.98 19.68
C SER A 99 22.11 6.13 20.85
N TYR A 100 21.21 5.71 21.73
CA TYR A 100 21.53 4.81 22.85
C TYR A 100 21.47 3.33 22.47
N THR A 101 21.13 3.02 21.21
CA THR A 101 21.18 1.66 20.65
C THR A 101 22.13 1.62 19.46
N ASP A 102 22.96 0.58 19.40
CA ASP A 102 23.84 0.22 18.30
C ASP A 102 23.18 -0.79 17.33
N ARG A 103 21.96 -1.23 17.65
CA ARG A 103 21.20 -2.27 16.94
C ARG A 103 19.97 -1.71 16.23
N GLY A 104 19.79 -2.14 14.97
CA GLY A 104 18.64 -1.77 14.14
C GLY A 104 18.41 -2.73 12.96
N GLY A 105 17.24 -2.61 12.33
CA GLY A 105 16.91 -3.37 11.13
C GLY A 105 17.36 -2.65 9.87
N PHE A 106 18.44 -3.11 9.22
CA PHE A 106 18.97 -2.48 8.01
C PHE A 106 18.79 -3.35 6.77
N LEU A 107 18.46 -2.71 5.64
CA LEU A 107 18.46 -3.38 4.34
C LEU A 107 19.88 -3.52 3.80
N HIS A 108 20.27 -4.75 3.49
CA HIS A 108 21.51 -5.04 2.76
C HIS A 108 21.41 -4.54 1.32
N GLY A 109 22.46 -3.88 0.83
CA GLY A 109 22.53 -3.40 -0.55
C GLY A 109 21.50 -2.33 -0.90
N ALA A 110 21.02 -1.53 0.07
CA ALA A 110 20.04 -0.48 -0.22
C ALA A 110 20.55 0.59 -1.20
N GLY A 111 21.87 0.74 -1.34
CA GLY A 111 22.49 1.62 -2.34
C GLY A 111 22.66 0.99 -3.72
N LEU A 112 22.37 -0.31 -3.88
CA LEU A 112 22.53 -1.01 -5.16
C LEU A 112 21.26 -0.84 -6.00
N PHE A 113 21.32 0.02 -7.02
CA PHE A 113 20.24 0.24 -7.98
C PHE A 113 20.74 0.00 -9.42
N ASP A 114 20.06 -0.87 -10.16
CA ASP A 114 20.34 -1.11 -11.58
C ASP A 114 19.58 -0.09 -12.42
N ALA A 115 20.16 1.09 -12.61
CA ALA A 115 19.55 2.18 -13.38
C ALA A 115 19.34 1.81 -14.86
N GLY A 116 20.22 0.96 -15.41
CA GLY A 116 20.14 0.50 -16.81
C GLY A 116 18.88 -0.32 -17.09
N PHE A 117 18.48 -1.18 -16.15
CA PHE A 117 17.23 -1.95 -16.25
C PHE A 117 15.98 -1.07 -16.37
N PHE A 118 15.99 0.11 -15.75
CA PHE A 118 14.86 1.06 -15.80
C PHE A 118 15.00 2.13 -16.89
N GLY A 119 16.08 2.11 -17.68
CA GLY A 119 16.37 3.15 -18.68
C GLY A 119 16.70 4.51 -18.06
N ILE A 120 17.16 4.55 -16.82
CA ILE A 120 17.49 5.77 -16.07
C ILE A 120 18.99 6.04 -16.21
N SER A 121 19.36 7.31 -16.45
CA SER A 121 20.78 7.67 -16.57
C SER A 121 21.49 7.57 -15.21
N PRO A 122 22.80 7.22 -15.14
CA PRO A 122 23.52 7.14 -13.86
C PRO A 122 23.51 8.44 -13.05
N ARG A 123 23.47 9.59 -13.73
CA ARG A 123 23.41 10.91 -13.10
C ARG A 123 22.06 11.19 -12.46
N GLU A 124 20.99 10.90 -13.19
CA GLU A 124 19.63 10.98 -12.66
C GLU A 124 19.45 10.02 -11.51
N ALA A 125 20.05 8.83 -11.64
CA ALA A 125 20.01 7.86 -10.59
C ALA A 125 20.57 8.45 -9.27
N LEU A 126 21.80 8.98 -9.24
CA LEU A 126 22.39 9.52 -8.00
C LEU A 126 21.55 10.60 -7.28
N ALA A 127 20.65 11.29 -7.97
CA ALA A 127 19.78 12.31 -7.40
C ALA A 127 18.42 11.79 -6.89
N MET A 128 18.08 10.53 -7.13
CA MET A 128 16.80 9.94 -6.74
C MET A 128 16.82 9.42 -5.30
N ASP A 129 15.69 9.57 -4.60
CA ASP A 129 15.49 9.03 -3.25
C ASP A 129 15.57 7.48 -3.28
N PRO A 130 16.42 6.85 -2.45
CA PRO A 130 16.52 5.39 -2.35
C PRO A 130 15.17 4.67 -2.08
N GLN A 131 14.20 5.33 -1.44
CA GLN A 131 12.87 4.78 -1.21
C GLN A 131 12.07 4.61 -2.51
N GLN A 132 12.21 5.56 -3.44
CA GLN A 132 11.59 5.47 -4.77
C GLN A 132 12.14 4.27 -5.52
N TRP A 133 13.46 4.08 -5.53
CA TRP A 133 14.09 2.95 -6.20
C TRP A 133 13.76 1.59 -5.63
N ALA A 134 13.73 1.49 -4.30
CA ALA A 134 13.31 0.26 -3.64
C ALA A 134 11.89 -0.11 -4.08
N TYR A 135 10.98 0.87 -4.12
CA TYR A 135 9.63 0.69 -4.61
C TYR A 135 9.60 0.17 -6.06
N TRP A 136 10.32 0.84 -6.97
CA TRP A 136 10.39 0.43 -8.38
C TRP A 136 10.88 -1.01 -8.56
N ARG A 137 11.94 -1.40 -7.85
CA ARG A 137 12.49 -2.77 -7.88
C ARG A 137 11.51 -3.82 -7.37
N MET A 138 10.70 -3.48 -6.37
CA MET A 138 9.71 -4.42 -5.82
C MET A 138 8.54 -4.61 -6.79
N CYS A 139 8.09 -3.54 -7.45
CA CYS A 139 7.05 -3.63 -8.46
C CYS A 139 7.46 -4.47 -9.67
N THR A 140 8.73 -4.40 -10.07
CA THR A 140 9.24 -5.16 -11.21
C THR A 140 9.66 -6.59 -10.86
N HIS A 141 9.64 -6.98 -9.58
CA HIS A 141 10.08 -8.29 -9.13
C HIS A 141 9.23 -9.43 -9.73
N PRO A 142 9.81 -10.56 -10.16
CA PRO A 142 9.06 -11.64 -10.82
C PRO A 142 7.91 -12.20 -9.98
N ALA A 143 8.05 -12.20 -8.64
CA ALA A 143 7.00 -12.68 -7.74
C ALA A 143 5.74 -11.80 -7.73
N SER A 144 5.84 -10.51 -8.11
CA SER A 144 4.66 -9.62 -8.24
C SER A 144 3.90 -9.83 -9.56
N ARG A 145 4.51 -10.50 -10.55
CA ARG A 145 4.00 -10.63 -11.93
C ARG A 145 3.30 -11.94 -12.23
N ARG A 146 3.20 -12.88 -11.29
CA ARG A 146 2.79 -14.27 -11.55
C ARG A 146 1.41 -14.48 -12.18
N SER A 147 0.54 -13.47 -12.21
CA SER A 147 -0.84 -13.63 -12.68
C SER A 147 -1.19 -12.89 -13.98
N HIS A 148 -0.34 -12.00 -14.52
CA HIS A 148 -0.72 -11.17 -15.68
C HIS A 148 0.43 -10.94 -16.65
N SER A 149 0.18 -11.12 -17.96
CA SER A 149 1.15 -10.79 -19.02
C SER A 149 1.27 -9.26 -19.18
N ASP A 150 2.47 -8.75 -19.45
CA ASP A 150 2.72 -7.31 -19.61
C ASP A 150 1.83 -6.65 -20.69
N ARG A 151 1.40 -7.43 -21.69
CA ARG A 151 0.50 -6.98 -22.76
C ARG A 151 -0.92 -6.70 -22.25
N ALA A 152 -1.38 -7.35 -21.19
CA ALA A 152 -2.69 -7.10 -20.57
C ALA A 152 -2.74 -5.81 -19.72
N ARG A 153 -1.58 -5.29 -19.29
CA ARG A 153 -1.50 -4.07 -18.47
C ARG A 153 -1.61 -2.77 -19.28
N SER A 154 -1.26 -2.79 -20.56
CA SER A 154 -1.17 -1.58 -21.41
C SER A 154 -2.49 -0.80 -21.56
N SER A 155 -3.64 -1.44 -21.33
CA SER A 155 -4.98 -0.84 -21.47
C SER A 155 -5.82 -0.89 -20.19
N SER A 156 -5.27 -1.41 -19.09
CA SER A 156 -6.00 -1.63 -17.84
C SER A 156 -5.81 -0.46 -16.88
N ARG A 157 -6.88 -0.02 -16.19
CA ARG A 157 -6.79 0.99 -15.13
C ARG A 157 -6.09 0.37 -13.92
N VAL A 158 -4.84 0.76 -13.67
CA VAL A 158 -4.06 0.36 -12.50
C VAL A 158 -3.87 1.58 -11.59
N SER A 159 -4.35 1.48 -10.36
CA SER A 159 -4.15 2.50 -9.33
C SER A 159 -2.96 2.16 -8.46
N LEU A 160 -2.10 3.15 -8.22
CA LEU A 160 -0.95 3.07 -7.34
C LEU A 160 -1.27 3.76 -6.01
N VAL A 161 -1.14 3.04 -4.90
CA VAL A 161 -1.26 3.60 -3.53
C VAL A 161 0.02 3.32 -2.78
N SER A 162 0.72 4.36 -2.34
CA SER A 162 2.01 4.25 -1.65
C SER A 162 2.10 5.20 -0.46
N PRO A 163 2.26 4.70 0.78
CA PRO A 163 2.46 5.53 1.97
C PRO A 163 3.95 5.84 2.17
N ILE A 164 4.61 6.41 1.16
CA ILE A 164 5.99 6.88 1.34
C ILE A 164 5.95 8.21 2.10
N ARG A 165 6.45 8.22 3.34
CA ARG A 165 6.64 9.44 4.14
C ARG A 165 8.05 9.96 3.89
N THR A 166 8.20 10.88 2.95
CA THR A 166 9.45 11.62 2.74
C THR A 166 9.66 12.62 3.89
N GLY A 167 10.85 12.65 4.49
CA GLY A 167 11.28 13.78 5.33
C GLY A 167 11.42 13.58 6.85
N LEU A 168 11.70 12.38 7.37
CA LEU A 168 12.25 12.25 8.73
C LEU A 168 13.75 11.96 8.68
N PRO A 169 14.62 12.64 9.48
CA PRO A 169 15.93 12.08 9.82
C PRO A 169 15.72 10.70 10.45
N PRO A 170 16.71 9.78 10.42
CA PRO A 170 16.53 8.38 10.84
C PRO A 170 16.06 8.32 12.31
N ALA A 171 14.75 8.37 12.52
CA ALA A 171 14.15 8.07 13.80
C ALA A 171 14.22 6.57 13.94
N VAL A 172 15.20 6.14 14.72
CA VAL A 172 15.26 4.81 15.32
C VAL A 172 13.91 4.62 16.01
N VAL A 173 13.03 3.82 15.41
CA VAL A 173 11.82 3.34 16.07
C VAL A 173 12.28 2.28 17.06
N SER A 174 12.67 2.72 18.25
CA SER A 174 12.89 1.85 19.40
C SER A 174 11.54 1.31 19.83
N THR A 175 11.24 0.07 19.46
CA THR A 175 10.11 -0.65 20.02
C THR A 175 10.52 -1.10 21.43
N PRO A 176 9.79 -0.75 22.50
CA PRO A 176 10.10 -1.26 23.82
C PRO A 176 9.84 -2.78 23.83
N MET A 177 10.90 -3.55 24.08
CA MET A 177 10.81 -4.99 24.26
C MET A 177 10.09 -5.26 25.59
N ALA A 178 8.88 -5.82 25.55
CA ALA A 178 8.14 -6.19 26.75
C ALA A 178 8.91 -7.27 27.54
N PRO A 179 8.99 -7.18 28.88
CA PRO A 179 9.63 -8.21 29.68
C PRO A 179 8.79 -9.50 29.66
N ARG A 180 9.50 -10.64 29.57
CA ARG A 180 8.93 -11.99 29.68
C ARG A 180 8.47 -12.30 31.10
#